data_AF-A0A8C1J773-F1
#
_entry.id   AF-A0A8C1J773-F1
#
_cell.length_a   1.000
_cell.length_b   1.000
_cell.length_c   1.000
_cell.angle_alpha   90.00
_cell.angle_beta   90.00
_cell.angle_gamma   90.00
#
_symmetry.space_group_name_H-M   'P 1'
#
loop_
_entity.id
_entity.type
_entity.pdbx_description
1 polymer ?
#
loop_
_entity_poly.entity_id
_entity_poly.type
_entity_poly.pdbx_seq_one_letter_code
_entity_poly.pdbx_strand_id
1 'polypeptide(L)'
;FDYLCIYLRSWGWMYNVFVLATLQQLEPVTGQVSVLVMCLTRELAFQISKEYERFSKYMPSVKVAVFFGGLSIKKDEELLKKESPHVVVGTTGRVLALSRNKSLNLRHIKHFILDKDAGEIFRMTPHEKQVMMFSATLSKEIRPVCRKFMQDPMGIFVDDETKLMLHGLQQYYIKLKDNKKNRKLFDLLDVLEFNQVVIFVKSVQRCIALAQLLVEQNFPAIAIHRAMPQDFNVTVMIAGFFLGAHITFETLVVIPD
;
A
#
# COMPACT_ATOMS: atom_id res chain seq x y z
N PHE A 1 -1.70 -19.18 19.49
CA PHE A 1 -2.74 -18.72 18.54
C PHE A 1 -2.08 -18.71 17.17
N ASP A 2 -2.04 -19.89 16.55
CA ASP A 2 -0.99 -20.16 15.54
C ASP A 2 -1.46 -19.79 14.13
N TYR A 3 -2.77 -19.65 13.94
CA TYR A 3 -3.38 -19.29 12.67
C TYR A 3 -4.54 -18.33 12.89
N LEU A 4 -4.47 -17.16 12.25
CA LEU A 4 -5.45 -16.08 12.41
C LEU A 4 -5.88 -15.56 11.04
N CYS A 5 -7.15 -15.71 10.72
CA CYS A 5 -7.70 -15.17 9.49
C CYS A 5 -8.67 -14.04 9.83
N ILE A 6 -8.26 -12.81 9.52
CA ILE A 6 -9.07 -11.63 9.79
C ILE A 6 -9.63 -11.12 8.47
N TYR A 7 -10.95 -11.07 8.39
CA TYR A 7 -11.67 -10.43 7.31
C TYR A 7 -12.17 -9.08 7.80
N LEU A 8 -11.71 -8.02 7.14
CA LEU A 8 -11.98 -6.64 7.48
C LEU A 8 -12.30 -5.91 6.18
N ARG A 9 -13.49 -5.33 6.05
CA ARG A 9 -13.94 -4.66 4.81
C ARG A 9 -13.34 -3.26 4.64
N SER A 10 -12.71 -2.70 5.67
CA SER A 10 -12.21 -1.32 5.70
C SER A 10 -10.71 -1.22 5.43
N TRP A 11 -10.36 -0.44 4.40
CA TRP A 11 -9.02 -0.36 3.81
C TRP A 11 -7.98 0.39 4.66
N GLY A 12 -8.41 1.26 5.59
CA GLY A 12 -7.50 2.19 6.27
C GLY A 12 -6.80 1.65 7.53
N TRP A 13 -7.43 0.71 8.23
CA TRP A 13 -7.00 0.28 9.57
C TRP A 13 -6.51 -1.17 9.63
N MET A 14 -6.77 -1.92 8.56
CA MET A 14 -6.58 -3.36 8.52
C MET A 14 -5.10 -3.76 8.70
N TYR A 15 -4.17 -2.98 8.13
CA TYR A 15 -2.75 -3.28 8.25
C TYR A 15 -2.14 -2.92 9.60
N ASN A 16 -2.69 -1.94 10.31
CA ASN A 16 -2.20 -1.54 11.64
C ASN A 16 -2.33 -2.69 12.64
N VAL A 17 -3.35 -3.54 12.49
CA VAL A 17 -3.57 -4.71 13.37
C VAL A 17 -2.37 -5.64 13.32
N PHE A 18 -1.95 -6.09 12.14
CA PHE A 18 -0.82 -7.01 12.05
C PHE A 18 0.52 -6.30 12.27
N VAL A 19 0.66 -5.02 11.89
CA VAL A 19 1.90 -4.26 12.15
C VAL A 19 2.15 -4.20 13.65
N LEU A 20 1.15 -3.79 14.44
CA LEU A 20 1.28 -3.72 15.89
C LEU A 20 1.45 -5.12 16.51
N ALA A 21 0.66 -6.10 16.06
CA ALA A 21 0.72 -7.46 16.60
C ALA A 21 2.08 -8.13 16.36
N THR A 22 2.68 -7.95 15.17
CA THR A 22 4.00 -8.52 14.88
C THR A 22 5.11 -7.74 15.57
N LEU A 23 5.06 -6.41 15.63
CA LEU A 23 6.04 -5.61 16.36
C LEU A 23 6.05 -5.95 17.85
N GLN A 24 4.89 -6.19 18.46
CA GLN A 24 4.78 -6.58 19.86
C GLN A 24 5.40 -7.95 20.15
N GLN A 25 5.34 -8.87 19.20
CA GLN A 25 5.87 -10.23 19.32
C GLN A 25 7.30 -10.36 18.76
N LEU A 26 7.83 -9.30 18.16
CA LEU A 26 9.12 -9.33 17.49
C LEU A 26 10.25 -9.37 18.52
N GLU A 27 11.10 -10.39 18.39
CA GLU A 27 12.39 -10.49 19.08
C GLU A 27 13.49 -10.28 18.04
N PRO A 28 14.06 -9.07 17.91
CA PRO A 28 15.02 -8.77 16.84
C PRO A 28 16.32 -9.56 17.02
N VAL A 29 16.63 -10.41 16.05
CA VAL A 29 17.92 -11.11 15.95
C VAL A 29 18.68 -10.57 14.75
N THR A 30 19.88 -10.05 15.01
CA THR A 30 20.72 -9.44 13.96
C THR A 30 20.96 -10.44 12.83
N GLY A 31 20.71 -10.02 11.59
CA GLY A 31 20.91 -10.86 10.42
C GLY A 31 19.71 -11.73 10.03
N GLN A 32 18.64 -11.78 10.84
CA GLN A 32 17.51 -12.68 10.63
C GLN A 32 16.20 -11.96 10.36
N VAL A 33 15.53 -12.39 9.29
CA VAL A 33 14.16 -11.97 8.99
C VAL A 33 13.20 -12.84 9.81
N SER A 34 12.39 -12.21 10.66
CA SER A 34 11.40 -12.89 11.50
C SER A 34 9.96 -12.66 11.02
N VAL A 35 9.71 -11.55 10.32
CA VAL A 35 8.38 -11.18 9.83
C VAL A 35 8.44 -10.99 8.31
N LEU A 36 7.54 -11.66 7.60
CA LEU A 36 7.38 -11.49 6.16
C LEU A 36 5.93 -11.09 5.84
N VAL A 37 5.76 -9.95 5.18
CA VAL A 37 4.47 -9.44 4.72
C VAL A 37 4.42 -9.46 3.20
N MET A 38 3.47 -10.22 2.65
CA MET A 38 3.27 -10.41 1.22
C MET A 38 2.08 -9.59 0.72
N CYS A 39 2.32 -8.68 -0.23
CA CYS A 39 1.31 -7.74 -0.75
C CYS A 39 1.04 -7.96 -2.26
N LEU A 40 -0.16 -7.56 -2.70
CA LEU A 40 -0.55 -7.57 -4.12
C LEU A 40 0.17 -6.49 -4.95
N THR A 41 0.26 -5.27 -4.44
CA THR A 41 0.73 -4.07 -5.16
C THR A 41 1.98 -3.48 -4.53
N ARG A 42 2.70 -2.63 -5.28
CA ARG A 42 3.95 -2.01 -4.82
C ARG A 42 3.66 -0.89 -3.83
N GLU A 43 2.62 -0.14 -4.14
CA GLU A 43 2.08 0.99 -3.39
C GLU A 43 1.69 0.53 -1.99
N LEU A 44 0.96 -0.58 -1.89
CA LEU A 44 0.55 -1.16 -0.61
C LEU A 44 1.76 -1.67 0.18
N ALA A 45 2.72 -2.33 -0.47
CA ALA A 45 3.94 -2.79 0.20
C ALA A 45 4.73 -1.62 0.80
N PHE A 46 4.85 -0.51 0.08
CA PHE A 46 5.51 0.69 0.56
C PHE A 46 4.75 1.36 1.72
N GLN A 47 3.42 1.48 1.60
CA GLN A 47 2.58 2.02 2.68
C GLN A 47 2.75 1.21 3.97
N ILE A 48 2.67 -0.12 3.88
CA ILE A 48 2.85 -1.00 5.04
C ILE A 48 4.26 -0.86 5.63
N SER A 49 5.31 -0.75 4.80
CA SER A 49 6.67 -0.53 5.35
C SER A 49 6.79 0.79 6.10
N LYS A 50 6.12 1.85 5.64
CA LYS A 50 6.09 3.14 6.35
C LYS A 50 5.33 3.08 7.66
N GLU A 51 4.29 2.27 7.73
CA GLU A 51 3.57 2.03 8.98
C GLU A 51 4.44 1.26 9.98
N TYR A 52 5.18 0.24 9.54
CA TYR A 52 6.18 -0.40 10.37
C TYR A 52 7.24 0.60 10.87
N GLU A 53 7.81 1.44 10.00
CA GLU A 53 8.76 2.49 10.41
C GLU A 53 8.14 3.46 11.44
N ARG A 54 6.89 3.89 11.23
CA ARG A 54 6.18 4.81 12.12
C ARG A 54 5.98 4.21 13.51
N PHE A 55 5.52 2.96 13.59
CA PHE A 55 5.25 2.30 14.87
C PHE A 55 6.52 1.76 15.56
N SER A 56 7.58 1.46 14.81
CA SER A 56 8.88 1.04 15.35
C SER A 56 9.83 2.20 15.64
N LYS A 57 9.38 3.46 15.56
CA LYS A 57 10.19 4.67 15.80
C LYS A 57 11.01 4.63 17.09
N TYR A 58 10.46 4.03 18.16
CA TYR A 58 11.11 3.92 19.46
C TYR A 58 11.72 2.52 19.73
N MET A 59 11.87 1.70 18.70
CA MET A 59 12.48 0.37 18.73
C MET A 59 13.75 0.36 17.87
N PRO A 60 14.88 0.92 18.35
CA PRO A 60 16.06 1.20 17.52
C PRO A 60 16.74 -0.04 16.93
N SER A 61 16.49 -1.21 17.52
CA SER A 61 16.97 -2.50 17.00
C SER A 61 16.15 -3.01 15.82
N VAL A 62 14.89 -2.57 15.64
CA VAL A 62 14.01 -3.05 14.58
C VAL A 62 14.41 -2.44 13.25
N LYS A 63 14.44 -3.27 12.21
CA LYS A 63 14.85 -2.89 10.86
C LYS A 63 13.83 -3.45 9.89
N VAL A 64 13.38 -2.60 8.98
CA VAL A 64 12.31 -2.88 8.04
C VAL A 64 12.85 -2.62 6.65
N ALA A 65 12.60 -3.53 5.71
CA ALA A 65 12.89 -3.29 4.30
C ALA A 65 11.68 -3.64 3.44
N VAL A 66 11.56 -2.94 2.31
CA VAL A 66 10.51 -3.16 1.32
C VAL A 66 11.11 -3.60 -0.02
N PHE A 67 10.56 -4.67 -0.61
CA PHE A 67 11.04 -5.21 -1.89
C PHE A 67 9.92 -5.40 -2.91
N PHE A 68 10.03 -4.69 -4.03
CA PHE A 68 9.09 -4.81 -5.14
C PHE A 68 9.74 -4.61 -6.52
N GLY A 69 9.05 -5.06 -7.57
CA GLY A 69 9.49 -4.94 -8.96
C GLY A 69 9.75 -3.51 -9.43
N GLY A 70 10.45 -3.32 -10.55
CA GLY A 70 10.73 -1.99 -11.15
C GLY A 70 12.08 -1.40 -10.76
N LEU A 71 12.60 -1.77 -9.60
CA LEU A 71 13.96 -1.43 -9.15
C LEU A 71 14.97 -2.53 -9.46
N SER A 72 16.26 -2.21 -9.52
CA SER A 72 17.33 -3.19 -9.71
C SER A 72 17.40 -4.17 -8.53
N ILE A 73 17.27 -5.47 -8.81
CA ILE A 73 17.36 -6.52 -7.78
C ILE A 73 18.73 -6.53 -7.08
N LYS A 74 19.80 -6.14 -7.78
CA LYS A 74 21.15 -6.08 -7.19
C LYS A 74 21.23 -5.16 -5.97
N LYS A 75 20.49 -4.05 -5.97
CA LYS A 75 20.42 -3.12 -4.83
C LYS A 75 19.80 -3.80 -3.60
N ASP A 76 18.75 -4.59 -3.82
CA ASP A 76 18.09 -5.36 -2.76
C ASP A 76 19.03 -6.44 -2.21
N GLU A 77 19.77 -7.14 -3.09
CA GLU A 77 20.76 -8.15 -2.69
C GLU A 77 21.93 -7.55 -1.91
N GLU A 78 22.42 -6.38 -2.30
CA GLU A 78 23.45 -5.62 -1.57
C GLU A 78 22.96 -5.17 -0.19
N LEU A 79 21.72 -4.66 -0.11
CA LEU A 79 21.09 -4.30 1.17
C LEU A 79 20.99 -5.51 2.09
N LEU A 80 20.46 -6.64 1.60
CA LEU A 80 20.33 -7.87 2.39
C LEU A 80 21.67 -8.43 2.87
N LYS A 81 22.73 -8.30 2.07
CA LYS A 81 24.08 -8.72 2.45
C LYS A 81 24.71 -7.81 3.51
N LYS A 82 24.51 -6.50 3.38
CA LYS A 82 25.09 -5.50 4.30
C LYS A 82 24.35 -5.48 5.62
N GLU A 83 23.02 -5.47 5.57
CA GLU A 83 22.15 -5.23 6.70
C GLU A 83 20.80 -5.91 6.49
N SER A 84 20.73 -7.19 6.87
CA SER A 84 19.49 -7.96 6.80
C SER A 84 18.45 -7.39 7.78
N PRO A 85 17.22 -7.08 7.32
CA PRO A 85 16.16 -6.52 8.14
C PRO A 85 15.48 -7.60 9.00
N HIS A 86 14.76 -7.17 10.03
CA HIS A 86 13.93 -8.06 10.87
C HIS A 86 12.53 -8.27 10.27
N VAL A 87 12.02 -7.24 9.58
CA VAL A 87 10.74 -7.21 8.90
C VAL A 87 10.96 -6.99 7.41
N VAL A 88 10.42 -7.87 6.58
CA VAL A 88 10.39 -7.72 5.13
C VAL A 88 8.95 -7.54 4.66
N VAL A 89 8.71 -6.48 3.91
CA VAL A 89 7.45 -6.24 3.22
C VAL A 89 7.70 -6.32 1.72
N GLY A 90 6.88 -7.05 0.95
CA GLY A 90 7.16 -7.12 -0.47
C GLY A 90 6.11 -7.77 -1.35
N THR A 91 6.31 -7.60 -2.65
CA THR A 91 5.48 -8.26 -3.67
C THR A 91 6.00 -9.68 -3.94
N THR A 92 5.08 -10.60 -4.25
CA THR A 92 5.38 -12.02 -4.50
C THR A 92 6.53 -12.23 -5.48
N GLY A 93 6.53 -11.54 -6.62
CA GLY A 93 7.57 -11.74 -7.64
C GLY A 93 8.98 -11.37 -7.16
N ARG A 94 9.14 -10.25 -6.46
CA ARG A 94 10.46 -9.80 -6.00
C ARG A 94 10.99 -10.66 -4.84
N VAL A 95 10.13 -10.94 -3.85
CA VAL A 95 10.51 -11.79 -2.70
C VAL A 95 10.89 -13.19 -3.16
N LEU A 96 10.14 -13.78 -4.11
CA LEU A 96 10.47 -15.09 -4.67
C LEU A 96 11.83 -15.08 -5.38
N ALA A 97 12.11 -14.05 -6.18
CA ALA A 97 13.39 -13.91 -6.86
C ALA A 97 14.56 -13.82 -5.87
N LEU A 98 14.46 -12.95 -4.85
CA LEU A 98 15.48 -12.81 -3.81
C LEU A 98 15.71 -14.10 -3.02
N SER A 99 14.63 -14.85 -2.75
CA SER A 99 14.70 -16.12 -2.03
C SER A 99 15.34 -17.22 -2.89
N ARG A 100 15.00 -17.29 -4.18
CA ARG A 100 15.61 -18.24 -5.14
C ARG A 100 17.10 -17.94 -5.37
N ASN A 101 17.48 -16.67 -5.41
CA ASN A 101 18.87 -16.22 -5.48
C ASN A 101 19.65 -16.42 -4.18
N LYS A 102 19.01 -16.99 -3.13
CA LYS A 102 19.58 -17.20 -1.78
C LYS A 102 20.09 -15.90 -1.12
N SER A 103 19.63 -14.75 -1.60
CA SER A 103 19.96 -13.45 -1.00
C SER A 103 19.05 -13.12 0.18
N LEU A 104 17.79 -13.61 0.13
CA LEU A 104 16.83 -13.52 1.23
C LEU A 104 16.66 -14.89 1.89
N ASN A 105 17.04 -15.01 3.16
CA ASN A 105 16.86 -16.22 3.94
C ASN A 105 15.52 -16.19 4.69
N LEU A 106 14.65 -17.14 4.39
CA LEU A 106 13.29 -17.24 4.96
C LEU A 106 13.16 -18.32 6.06
N ARG A 107 14.27 -18.92 6.50
CA ARG A 107 14.26 -20.03 7.47
C ARG A 107 13.93 -19.64 8.91
N HIS A 108 13.90 -18.35 9.22
CA HIS A 108 13.66 -17.85 10.58
C HIS A 108 12.32 -17.09 10.71
N ILE A 109 11.46 -17.19 9.69
CA ILE A 109 10.15 -16.53 9.73
C ILE A 109 9.30 -17.12 10.84
N LYS A 110 8.95 -16.28 11.81
CA LYS A 110 7.99 -16.55 12.89
C LYS A 110 6.58 -16.03 12.56
N HIS A 111 6.48 -14.97 11.75
CA HIS A 111 5.19 -14.40 11.33
C HIS A 111 5.12 -14.22 9.82
N PHE A 112 4.08 -14.77 9.21
CA PHE A 112 3.85 -14.74 7.76
C PHE A 112 2.48 -14.13 7.46
N ILE A 113 2.48 -12.94 6.86
CA ILE A 113 1.27 -12.14 6.61
C ILE A 113 0.95 -12.15 5.12
N LEU A 114 -0.32 -12.42 4.80
CA LEU A 114 -0.81 -12.67 3.45
C LEU A 114 -1.97 -11.76 3.09
N ASP A 115 -1.83 -11.10 1.95
CA ASP A 115 -2.92 -10.42 1.22
C ASP A 115 -3.50 -11.32 0.09
N LYS A 116 -2.68 -12.24 -0.44
CA LYS A 116 -3.06 -13.19 -1.51
C LYS A 116 -2.27 -14.50 -1.42
N ASP A 117 -2.45 -15.40 -2.40
CA ASP A 117 -1.63 -16.62 -2.53
C ASP A 117 -0.12 -16.27 -2.63
N ALA A 118 0.68 -16.85 -1.72
CA ALA A 118 2.13 -16.71 -1.69
C ALA A 118 2.89 -17.78 -2.50
N GLY A 119 2.17 -18.75 -3.09
CA GLY A 119 2.75 -19.77 -3.95
C GLY A 119 3.89 -20.55 -3.29
N GLU A 120 5.04 -20.58 -3.94
CA GLU A 120 6.24 -21.32 -3.51
C GLU A 120 6.89 -20.74 -2.25
N ILE A 121 6.77 -19.42 -2.01
CA ILE A 121 7.44 -18.73 -0.91
C ILE A 121 7.06 -19.34 0.44
N PHE A 122 5.79 -19.71 0.62
CA PHE A 122 5.32 -20.32 1.86
C PHE A 122 6.07 -21.62 2.19
N ARG A 123 6.42 -22.43 1.16
CA ARG A 123 7.18 -23.68 1.34
C ARG A 123 8.64 -23.44 1.71
N MET A 124 9.16 -22.24 1.49
CA MET A 124 10.53 -21.85 1.84
C MET A 124 10.64 -21.35 3.30
N THR A 125 9.52 -21.24 4.01
CA THR A 125 9.45 -20.80 5.41
C THR A 125 9.25 -21.98 6.37
N PRO A 126 9.56 -21.84 7.67
CA PRO A 126 9.28 -22.88 8.67
C PRO A 126 7.84 -23.35 8.70
N HIS A 127 7.60 -24.59 9.10
CA HIS A 127 6.24 -25.09 9.30
C HIS A 127 5.56 -24.43 10.50
N GLU A 128 6.29 -24.32 11.62
CA GLU A 128 5.86 -23.65 12.84
C GLU A 128 6.08 -22.14 12.72
N LYS A 129 5.01 -21.42 12.41
CA LYS A 129 4.98 -19.95 12.33
C LYS A 129 3.54 -19.48 12.46
N GLN A 130 3.35 -18.26 12.96
CA GLN A 130 2.05 -17.63 12.94
C GLN A 130 1.72 -17.16 11.51
N VAL A 131 0.61 -17.61 10.96
CA VAL A 131 0.12 -17.13 9.66
C VAL A 131 -1.09 -16.23 9.86
N MET A 132 -1.03 -15.04 9.27
CA MET A 132 -2.16 -14.11 9.24
C MET A 132 -2.58 -13.82 7.81
N MET A 133 -3.87 -13.86 7.54
CA MET A 133 -4.42 -13.47 6.24
C MET A 133 -5.45 -12.37 6.40
N PHE A 134 -5.30 -11.32 5.59
CA PHE A 134 -6.17 -10.16 5.57
C PHE A 134 -6.75 -9.99 4.16
N SER A 135 -8.06 -9.83 4.06
CA SER A 135 -8.71 -9.55 2.78
C SER A 135 -9.90 -8.63 2.98
N ALA A 136 -10.02 -7.64 2.09
CA ALA A 136 -11.19 -6.76 2.00
C ALA A 136 -12.43 -7.50 1.47
N THR A 137 -12.25 -8.65 0.80
CA THR A 137 -13.34 -9.44 0.24
C THR A 137 -13.23 -10.93 0.55
N LEU A 138 -14.36 -11.52 0.90
CA LEU A 138 -14.52 -12.96 1.11
C LEU A 138 -14.99 -13.64 -0.18
N SER A 139 -14.20 -13.52 -1.24
CA SER A 139 -14.50 -14.22 -2.48
C SER A 139 -14.40 -15.74 -2.27
N LYS A 140 -15.11 -16.52 -3.10
CA LYS A 140 -15.00 -18.00 -3.06
C LYS A 140 -13.56 -18.49 -3.30
N GLU A 141 -12.72 -17.64 -3.91
CA GLU A 141 -11.32 -17.92 -4.25
C GLU A 141 -10.36 -17.80 -3.06
N ILE A 142 -10.68 -16.98 -2.05
CA ILE A 142 -9.82 -16.78 -0.87
C ILE A 142 -9.88 -17.98 0.10
N ARG A 143 -11.02 -18.69 0.16
CA ARG A 143 -11.25 -19.79 1.11
C ARG A 143 -10.31 -20.98 0.89
N PRO A 144 -10.08 -21.48 -0.33
CA PRO A 144 -9.07 -22.51 -0.59
C PRO A 144 -7.65 -22.06 -0.20
N VAL A 145 -7.31 -20.79 -0.44
CA VAL A 145 -6.00 -20.21 -0.06
C VAL A 145 -5.83 -20.25 1.46
N CYS A 146 -6.86 -19.85 2.20
CA CYS A 146 -6.84 -19.91 3.67
C CYS A 146 -6.61 -21.35 4.16
N ARG A 147 -7.36 -22.33 3.64
CA ARG A 147 -7.23 -23.74 4.01
C ARG A 147 -5.88 -24.36 3.63
N LYS A 148 -5.24 -23.84 2.58
CA LYS A 148 -3.93 -24.31 2.11
C LYS A 148 -2.79 -23.85 3.03
N PHE A 149 -2.92 -22.69 3.67
CA PHE A 149 -1.84 -22.06 4.43
C PHE A 149 -2.08 -22.03 5.94
N MET A 150 -3.29 -22.28 6.39
CA MET A 150 -3.69 -22.19 7.79
C MET A 150 -4.40 -23.46 8.25
N GLN A 151 -4.03 -23.97 9.41
CA GLN A 151 -4.70 -25.08 10.07
C GLN A 151 -5.61 -24.52 11.16
N ASP A 152 -6.92 -24.76 11.05
CA ASP A 152 -7.95 -24.28 11.97
C ASP A 152 -7.85 -22.77 12.32
N PRO A 153 -7.91 -21.86 11.32
CA PRO A 153 -7.74 -20.43 11.57
C PRO A 153 -8.91 -19.86 12.36
N MET A 154 -8.61 -19.01 13.35
CA MET A 154 -9.63 -18.15 13.95
C MET A 154 -10.13 -17.17 12.88
N GLY A 155 -11.38 -17.33 12.46
CA GLY A 155 -12.05 -16.47 11.49
C GLY A 155 -12.72 -15.28 12.17
N ILE A 156 -12.18 -14.08 12.01
CA ILE A 156 -12.82 -12.84 12.45
C ILE A 156 -13.50 -12.21 11.24
N PHE A 157 -14.81 -12.02 11.32
CA PHE A 157 -15.60 -11.34 10.30
C PHE A 157 -16.05 -10.00 10.87
N VAL A 158 -15.43 -8.93 10.40
CA VAL A 158 -15.87 -7.58 10.73
C VAL A 158 -16.77 -7.11 9.61
N ASP A 159 -18.08 -7.27 9.84
CA ASP A 159 -19.09 -6.84 8.89
C ASP A 159 -19.25 -5.32 9.01
N ASP A 160 -18.83 -4.60 7.97
CA ASP A 160 -19.35 -3.25 7.74
C ASP A 160 -20.72 -3.43 7.11
N GLU A 161 -21.75 -3.53 7.96
CA GLU A 161 -23.16 -3.43 7.54
C GLU A 161 -23.43 -2.09 6.85
N THR A 162 -22.55 -1.11 7.01
CA THR A 162 -22.46 0.01 6.09
C THR A 162 -21.90 -0.50 4.76
N LYS A 163 -22.79 -0.96 3.88
CA LYS A 163 -22.66 -0.64 2.46
C LYS A 163 -22.08 0.78 2.38
N LEU A 164 -21.14 1.04 1.47
CA LEU A 164 -20.82 2.39 1.02
C LEU A 164 -22.11 3.01 0.45
N MET A 165 -23.05 3.33 1.33
CA MET A 165 -24.11 4.25 1.07
C MET A 165 -23.34 5.55 0.92
N LEU A 166 -23.58 6.25 -0.17
CA LEU A 166 -23.09 7.61 -0.41
C LEU A 166 -23.76 8.59 0.57
N HIS A 167 -24.06 8.12 1.78
CA HIS A 167 -24.78 8.81 2.83
C HIS A 167 -23.84 9.88 3.38
N GLY A 168 -24.24 11.13 3.23
CA GLY A 168 -23.39 12.29 3.50
C GLY A 168 -22.53 12.75 2.33
N LEU A 169 -22.44 11.99 1.21
CA LEU A 169 -21.77 12.48 0.01
C LEU A 169 -22.74 13.27 -0.86
N GLN A 170 -22.50 14.57 -0.98
CA GLN A 170 -23.22 15.40 -1.93
C GLN A 170 -22.67 15.17 -3.35
N GLN A 171 -23.55 14.78 -4.27
CA GLN A 171 -23.19 14.50 -5.65
C GLN A 171 -23.94 15.43 -6.59
N TYR A 172 -23.19 16.09 -7.47
CA TYR A 172 -23.73 17.00 -8.47
C TYR A 172 -23.12 16.71 -9.83
N TYR A 173 -23.82 17.10 -10.89
CA TYR A 173 -23.29 17.06 -12.24
C TYR A 173 -23.57 18.39 -12.95
N ILE A 174 -22.67 18.78 -13.85
CA ILE A 174 -22.84 19.95 -14.69
C ILE A 174 -22.74 19.49 -16.14
N LYS A 175 -23.77 19.80 -16.94
CA LYS A 175 -23.76 19.52 -18.39
C LYS A 175 -23.12 20.71 -19.12
N LEU A 176 -21.97 20.48 -19.74
CA LEU A 176 -21.25 21.52 -20.49
C LEU A 176 -20.50 20.94 -21.70
N LYS A 177 -20.16 21.81 -22.63
CA LYS A 177 -19.25 21.50 -23.75
C LYS A 177 -17.81 21.42 -23.25
N ASP A 178 -16.97 20.63 -23.91
CA ASP A 178 -15.59 20.36 -23.45
C ASP A 178 -14.74 21.63 -23.33
N ASN A 179 -14.90 22.57 -24.27
CA ASN A 179 -14.20 23.85 -24.27
C ASN A 179 -14.59 24.81 -23.13
N LYS A 180 -15.68 24.53 -22.41
CA LYS A 180 -16.11 25.31 -21.24
C LYS A 180 -15.63 24.71 -19.90
N LYS A 181 -15.01 23.53 -19.92
CA LYS A 181 -14.64 22.81 -18.69
C LYS A 181 -13.62 23.55 -17.84
N ASN A 182 -12.55 24.06 -18.44
CA ASN A 182 -11.49 24.74 -17.69
C ASN A 182 -12.05 25.97 -16.96
N ARG A 183 -12.76 26.85 -17.68
CA ARG A 183 -13.40 28.02 -17.07
C ARG A 183 -14.34 27.63 -15.93
N LYS A 184 -15.23 26.64 -16.17
CA LYS A 184 -16.19 26.24 -15.14
C LYS A 184 -15.52 25.59 -13.93
N LEU A 185 -14.39 24.89 -14.14
CA LEU A 185 -13.59 24.32 -13.06
C LEU A 185 -12.97 25.43 -12.21
N PHE A 186 -12.37 26.46 -12.81
CA PHE A 186 -11.85 27.61 -12.07
C PHE A 186 -12.94 28.31 -11.27
N ASP A 187 -14.10 28.57 -11.89
CA ASP A 187 -15.25 29.15 -11.17
C ASP A 187 -15.68 28.31 -9.95
N LEU A 188 -15.49 26.98 -9.98
CA LEU A 188 -15.78 26.10 -8.84
C LEU A 188 -14.67 26.15 -7.79
N LEU A 189 -13.40 26.17 -8.21
CA LEU A 189 -12.26 26.24 -7.31
C LEU A 189 -12.17 27.59 -6.57
N ASP A 190 -12.67 28.67 -7.17
CA ASP A 190 -12.72 30.00 -6.53
C ASP A 190 -13.86 30.13 -5.51
N VAL A 191 -14.96 29.41 -5.71
CA VAL A 191 -16.19 29.55 -4.90
C VAL A 191 -16.27 28.51 -3.78
N LEU A 192 -15.74 27.31 -4.02
CA LEU A 192 -15.83 26.22 -3.05
C LEU A 192 -14.67 26.27 -2.07
N GLU A 193 -14.96 26.15 -0.78
CA GLU A 193 -13.96 25.94 0.25
C GLU A 193 -13.60 24.45 0.33
N PHE A 194 -12.31 24.13 0.21
CA PHE A 194 -11.80 22.76 0.25
C PHE A 194 -10.38 22.70 0.85
N ASN A 195 -9.99 21.57 1.42
CA ASN A 195 -8.59 21.37 1.82
C ASN A 195 -7.74 20.84 0.66
N GLN A 196 -8.22 19.79 -0.01
CA GLN A 196 -7.57 19.16 -1.16
C GLN A 196 -8.63 18.73 -2.17
N VAL A 197 -8.30 18.77 -3.46
CA VAL A 197 -9.20 18.39 -4.56
C VAL A 197 -8.53 17.39 -5.47
N VAL A 198 -9.25 16.32 -5.82
CA VAL A 198 -8.81 15.35 -6.82
C VAL A 198 -9.62 15.53 -8.11
N ILE A 199 -8.93 15.72 -9.23
CA ILE A 199 -9.54 15.93 -10.55
C ILE A 199 -9.16 14.78 -11.48
N PHE A 200 -10.15 13.96 -11.85
CA PHE A 200 -9.94 12.86 -12.78
C PHE A 200 -10.04 13.30 -14.24
N VAL A 201 -9.06 12.94 -15.06
CA VAL A 201 -9.00 13.24 -16.50
C VAL A 201 -8.66 12.01 -17.33
N LYS A 202 -9.19 11.94 -18.56
CA LYS A 202 -9.10 10.72 -19.38
C LYS A 202 -7.74 10.41 -20.03
N SER A 203 -6.77 11.33 -20.03
CA SER A 203 -5.50 11.12 -20.76
C SER A 203 -4.31 11.84 -20.14
N VAL A 204 -3.11 11.32 -20.42
CA VAL A 204 -1.81 11.85 -19.95
C VAL A 204 -1.62 13.29 -20.38
N GLN A 205 -1.86 13.58 -21.66
CA GLN A 205 -1.74 14.94 -22.19
C GLN A 205 -2.66 15.93 -21.47
N ARG A 206 -3.91 15.53 -21.16
CA ARG A 206 -4.85 16.40 -20.42
C ARG A 206 -4.46 16.56 -18.96
N CYS A 207 -3.90 15.53 -18.33
CA CYS A 207 -3.42 15.58 -16.95
C CYS A 207 -2.31 16.62 -16.81
N ILE A 208 -1.28 16.52 -17.66
CA ILE A 208 -0.15 17.45 -17.67
C ILE A 208 -0.62 18.87 -18.00
N ALA A 209 -1.40 19.04 -19.07
CA ALA A 209 -1.85 20.37 -19.49
C ALA A 209 -2.76 21.05 -18.45
N LEU A 210 -3.63 20.29 -17.78
CA LEU A 210 -4.50 20.86 -16.74
C LEU A 210 -3.71 21.23 -15.49
N ALA A 211 -2.77 20.38 -15.04
CA ALA A 211 -1.93 20.70 -13.89
C ALA A 211 -1.07 21.94 -14.15
N GLN A 212 -0.48 22.06 -15.34
CA GLN A 212 0.26 23.27 -15.74
C GLN A 212 -0.63 24.52 -15.71
N LEU A 213 -1.83 24.43 -16.29
CA LEU A 213 -2.78 25.55 -16.30
C LEU A 213 -3.21 25.95 -14.88
N LEU A 214 -3.39 24.99 -13.97
CA LEU A 214 -3.71 25.28 -12.57
C LEU A 214 -2.55 26.03 -11.89
N VAL A 215 -1.32 25.56 -12.07
CA VAL A 215 -0.12 26.22 -11.52
C VAL A 215 0.05 27.64 -12.07
N GLU A 216 -0.18 27.84 -13.37
CA GLU A 216 -0.16 29.18 -14.00
C GLU A 216 -1.23 30.12 -13.44
N GLN A 217 -2.36 29.59 -12.96
CA GLN A 217 -3.42 30.35 -12.29
C GLN A 217 -3.22 30.44 -10.77
N ASN A 218 -2.02 30.14 -10.26
CA ASN A 218 -1.67 30.14 -8.84
C ASN A 218 -2.42 29.10 -7.98
N PHE A 219 -2.94 28.04 -8.59
CA PHE A 219 -3.40 26.85 -7.86
C PHE A 219 -2.26 25.84 -7.79
N PRO A 220 -1.70 25.55 -6.60
CA PRO A 220 -0.72 24.47 -6.44
C PRO A 220 -1.33 23.15 -6.92
N ALA A 221 -0.75 22.56 -7.96
CA ALA A 221 -1.27 21.35 -8.57
C ALA A 221 -0.17 20.37 -8.93
N ILE A 222 -0.48 19.08 -8.76
CA ILE A 222 0.40 17.96 -9.06
C ILE A 222 -0.33 17.04 -10.05
N ALA A 223 0.35 16.64 -11.11
CA ALA A 223 -0.13 15.65 -12.06
C ALA A 223 0.35 14.25 -11.65
N ILE A 224 -0.54 13.26 -11.63
CA ILE A 224 -0.20 11.84 -11.51
C ILE A 224 -0.77 11.11 -12.72
N HIS A 225 0.09 10.37 -13.42
CA HIS A 225 -0.31 9.65 -14.62
C HIS A 225 0.52 8.40 -14.90
N ARG A 226 -0.09 7.45 -15.61
CA ARG A 226 0.51 6.14 -15.96
C ARG A 226 1.85 6.19 -16.71
N ALA A 227 2.20 7.31 -17.35
CA ALA A 227 3.48 7.46 -18.07
C ALA A 227 4.65 7.92 -17.18
N MET A 228 4.43 8.22 -15.89
CA MET A 228 5.52 8.57 -14.99
C MET A 228 6.34 7.32 -14.59
N PRO A 229 7.64 7.47 -14.31
CA PRO A 229 8.43 6.40 -13.71
C PRO A 229 7.79 5.93 -12.39
N GLN A 230 7.73 4.61 -12.17
CA GLN A 230 6.98 4.04 -11.04
C GLN A 230 7.48 4.53 -9.68
N ASP A 231 8.79 4.71 -9.52
CA ASP A 231 9.40 5.20 -8.28
C ASP A 231 8.91 6.62 -7.93
N PHE A 232 8.63 7.43 -8.95
CA PHE A 232 8.12 8.77 -8.81
C PHE A 232 6.63 8.77 -8.46
N ASN A 233 5.82 7.92 -9.09
CA ASN A 233 4.38 7.80 -8.79
C ASN A 233 4.09 7.46 -7.32
N VAL A 234 4.82 6.50 -6.75
CA VAL A 234 4.64 6.09 -5.34
C VAL A 234 5.02 7.25 -4.42
N THR A 235 6.14 7.92 -4.70
CA THR A 235 6.61 9.05 -3.89
C THR A 235 5.64 10.23 -3.95
N VAL A 236 5.14 10.58 -5.14
CA VAL A 236 4.24 11.72 -5.35
C VAL A 236 2.84 11.45 -4.79
N MET A 237 2.28 10.25 -4.97
CA MET A 237 1.02 9.87 -4.32
C MET A 237 1.10 10.04 -2.79
N ILE A 238 2.23 9.64 -2.20
CA ILE A 238 2.39 9.63 -0.75
C ILE A 238 2.70 11.03 -0.21
N ALA A 239 3.55 11.78 -0.90
CA ALA A 239 3.88 13.15 -0.53
C ALA A 239 2.68 14.10 -0.65
N GLY A 240 1.95 14.05 -1.77
CA GLY A 240 0.82 14.95 -2.02
C GLY A 240 -0.46 14.60 -1.27
N PHE A 241 -0.73 13.30 -1.03
CA PHE A 241 -2.02 12.90 -0.45
C PHE A 241 -1.94 12.51 1.03
N PHE A 242 -0.85 11.90 1.50
CA PHE A 242 -0.78 11.31 2.84
C PHE A 242 0.09 12.08 3.84
N LEU A 243 1.05 12.89 3.37
CA LEU A 243 2.03 13.53 4.24
C LEU A 243 1.64 14.91 4.75
N GLY A 244 0.45 15.43 4.40
CA GLY A 244 -0.15 16.60 5.06
C GLY A 244 0.85 17.74 5.27
N ALA A 245 1.59 18.12 4.23
CA ALA A 245 2.44 19.29 4.31
C ALA A 245 1.53 20.50 4.56
N HIS A 246 1.61 21.05 5.77
CA HIS A 246 1.09 22.35 6.21
C HIS A 246 0.13 23.06 5.25
N ILE A 247 -1.19 22.90 5.44
CA ILE A 247 -2.29 23.73 4.88
C ILE A 247 -1.90 24.46 3.58
N THR A 248 -1.59 23.70 2.53
CA THR A 248 -1.51 24.22 1.17
C THR A 248 -2.62 23.57 0.37
N PHE A 249 -3.48 24.40 -0.24
CA PHE A 249 -4.52 23.94 -1.16
C PHE A 249 -3.85 23.23 -2.34
N GLU A 250 -3.81 21.90 -2.32
CA GLU A 250 -3.19 21.11 -3.38
C GLU A 250 -4.25 20.42 -4.23
N THR A 251 -4.17 20.64 -5.54
CA THR A 251 -5.01 19.98 -6.54
C THR A 251 -4.26 18.80 -7.15
N LEU A 252 -4.80 17.59 -6.98
CA LEU A 252 -4.24 16.38 -7.57
C LEU A 252 -4.99 16.02 -8.86
N VAL A 253 -4.32 16.14 -10.01
CA VAL A 253 -4.89 15.74 -11.29
C VAL A 253 -4.47 14.30 -11.61
N VAL A 254 -5.44 13.40 -11.79
CA VAL A 254 -5.20 11.95 -11.91
C VAL A 254 -5.84 11.39 -13.16
N ILE A 255 -5.20 10.40 -13.81
CA ILE A 255 -5.88 9.57 -14.81
C ILE A 255 -6.52 8.38 -14.10
N PRO A 256 -7.85 8.17 -14.22
CA PRO A 256 -8.47 6.97 -13.68
C PRO A 256 -7.93 5.73 -14.43
N ASP A 257 -7.71 4.65 -13.68
CA ASP A 257 -7.22 3.36 -14.21
C ASP A 257 -8.15 2.75 -15.27
#